data_AF-A0A2A3H7W6-F1
#
_entry.id   AF-A0A2A3H7W6-F1
#
_cell.length_a   1.000
_cell.length_b   1.000
_cell.length_c   1.000
_cell.angle_alpha   90.00
_cell.angle_beta   90.00
_cell.angle_gamma   90.00
#
_symmetry.space_group_name_H-M   'P 1'
#
loop_
_entity.id
_entity.type
_entity.pdbx_description
1 polymer ?
#
loop_
_entity_poly.entity_id
_entity_poly.type
_entity_poly.pdbx_seq_one_letter_code
_entity_poly.pdbx_strand_id
1 'polypeptide(L)'
;MAVEFPEGARLIRAALDRPDYQDAYAMELRPGMPRDPAAWTGVLRDAFPIAARRDGEVLMDVSTAGLDAWASIVVDDTYVILCSSVKTHAWRSRLYWGVVKRVHPFMARLMLARTHRNLDHAARKTG
;
A
#
# COMPACT_ATOMS: atom_id res chain seq x y z
N MET A 1 -3.33 10.05 -6.94
CA MET A 1 -4.19 10.94 -6.14
C MET A 1 -4.60 10.23 -4.86
N ALA A 2 -4.82 10.99 -3.78
CA ALA A 2 -5.45 10.40 -2.59
C ALA A 2 -6.89 10.01 -2.95
N VAL A 3 -7.32 8.83 -2.51
CA VAL A 3 -8.65 8.28 -2.79
C VAL A 3 -9.26 7.77 -1.50
N GLU A 4 -10.56 7.52 -1.52
CA GLU A 4 -11.20 6.74 -0.47
C GLU A 4 -10.68 5.31 -0.49
N PHE A 5 -10.79 4.65 0.66
CA PHE A 5 -10.32 3.28 0.80
C PHE A 5 -11.18 2.35 -0.07
N PRO A 6 -10.62 1.70 -1.10
CA PRO A 6 -11.43 1.04 -2.12
C PRO A 6 -12.20 -0.17 -1.56
N GLU A 7 -13.35 -0.47 -2.15
CA GLU A 7 -14.12 -1.69 -1.81
C GLU A 7 -13.36 -2.97 -2.17
N GLY A 8 -12.50 -2.90 -3.20
CA GLY A 8 -11.65 -3.99 -3.64
C GLY A 8 -10.53 -4.38 -2.66
N ALA A 9 -10.23 -3.55 -1.65
CA ALA A 9 -9.23 -3.82 -0.62
C ALA A 9 -9.78 -4.79 0.46
N ARG A 10 -10.21 -5.97 0.05
CA ARG A 10 -10.93 -6.94 0.89
C ARG A 10 -10.02 -7.57 1.94
N LEU A 11 -8.77 -7.88 1.60
CA LEU A 11 -7.82 -8.54 2.49
C LEU A 11 -7.47 -7.64 3.67
N ILE A 12 -7.08 -6.39 3.42
CA ILE A 12 -6.72 -5.45 4.51
C ILE A 12 -7.94 -5.09 5.38
N ARG A 13 -9.13 -4.97 4.80
CA ARG A 13 -10.37 -4.75 5.55
C ARG A 13 -10.69 -5.94 6.47
N ALA A 14 -10.49 -7.17 5.99
CA ALA A 14 -10.68 -8.37 6.78
C ALA A 14 -9.58 -8.55 7.85
N ALA A 15 -8.35 -8.14 7.56
CA ALA A 15 -7.23 -8.21 8.49
C ALA A 15 -7.38 -7.24 9.67
N LEU A 16 -8.02 -6.09 9.45
CA LEU A 16 -8.16 -5.05 10.48
C LEU A 16 -9.53 -4.36 10.46
N ASP A 17 -10.42 -4.81 11.35
CA ASP A 17 -11.77 -4.26 11.50
C ASP A 17 -11.79 -2.79 12.00
N ARG A 18 -10.85 -2.43 12.88
CA ARG A 18 -10.80 -1.09 13.51
C ARG A 18 -9.38 -0.51 13.52
N PRO A 19 -8.96 0.13 12.41
CA PRO A 19 -7.68 0.84 12.36
C PRO A 19 -7.70 2.14 13.17
N ASP A 20 -6.57 2.47 13.79
CA ASP A 20 -6.33 3.82 14.34
C ASP A 20 -6.06 4.83 13.21
N TYR A 21 -5.66 4.32 12.04
CA TYR A 21 -5.37 5.09 10.85
C TYR A 21 -5.51 4.25 9.58
N GLN A 22 -6.07 4.87 8.54
CA GLN A 22 -6.07 4.33 7.19
C GLN A 22 -5.87 5.45 6.15
N ASP A 23 -5.24 5.13 5.04
CA ASP A 23 -5.20 5.97 3.84
C ASP A 23 -5.14 5.13 2.57
N ALA A 24 -5.42 5.76 1.43
CA ALA A 24 -5.30 5.15 0.12
C ALA A 24 -4.81 6.16 -0.93
N TYR A 25 -3.95 5.69 -1.83
CA TYR A 25 -3.40 6.51 -2.91
C TYR A 25 -3.39 5.73 -4.22
N ALA A 26 -4.10 6.26 -5.22
CA ALA A 26 -4.24 5.67 -6.54
C ALA A 26 -3.29 6.31 -7.58
N MET A 27 -2.82 5.54 -8.54
CA MET A 27 -2.15 6.01 -9.75
C MET A 27 -2.68 5.27 -10.97
N GLU A 28 -2.88 5.99 -12.06
CA GLU A 28 -3.29 5.39 -13.33
C GLU A 28 -2.21 4.46 -13.86
N LEU A 29 -2.64 3.28 -14.28
CA LEU A 29 -1.80 2.32 -15.00
C LEU A 29 -1.59 2.82 -16.42
N ARG A 30 -0.34 2.79 -16.87
CA ARG A 30 0.00 3.03 -18.27
C ARG A 30 -0.07 1.71 -19.06
N PRO A 31 -0.26 1.78 -20.40
CA PRO A 31 -0.19 0.59 -21.24
C PRO A 31 1.11 -0.20 -20.99
N GLY A 32 0.99 -1.53 -20.89
CA GLY A 32 2.12 -2.44 -20.65
C GLY A 32 2.57 -2.56 -19.19
N MET A 33 2.04 -1.76 -18.26
CA MET A 33 2.38 -1.91 -16.85
C MET A 33 1.82 -3.20 -16.24
N PRO A 34 2.50 -3.81 -15.25
CA PRO A 34 2.04 -5.05 -14.62
C PRO A 34 0.65 -4.92 -14.00
N ARG A 35 -0.21 -5.89 -14.31
CA ARG A 35 -1.53 -6.04 -13.68
C ARG A 35 -1.52 -6.95 -12.45
N ASP A 36 -0.47 -7.75 -12.29
CA ASP A 36 -0.28 -8.53 -11.08
C ASP A 36 0.11 -7.58 -9.92
N PRO A 37 -0.72 -7.45 -8.86
CA PRO A 37 -0.39 -6.66 -7.67
C PRO A 37 0.93 -7.08 -7.01
N ALA A 38 1.37 -8.33 -7.16
CA ALA A 38 2.63 -8.79 -6.59
C ALA A 38 3.86 -8.11 -7.22
N ALA A 39 3.76 -7.65 -8.47
CA ALA A 39 4.84 -6.92 -9.14
C ALA A 39 5.08 -5.51 -8.54
N TRP A 40 4.14 -5.02 -7.73
CA TRP A 40 4.17 -3.68 -7.15
C TRP A 40 4.65 -3.65 -5.69
N THR A 41 4.85 -4.80 -5.05
CA THR A 41 5.25 -4.90 -3.63
C THR A 41 6.60 -4.23 -3.33
N GLY A 42 7.46 -4.09 -4.35
CA GLY A 42 8.70 -3.31 -4.27
C GLY A 42 8.50 -1.84 -3.85
N VAL A 43 7.26 -1.33 -3.84
CA VAL A 43 6.90 -0.05 -3.22
C VAL A 43 7.31 0.06 -1.75
N LEU A 44 7.37 -1.05 -1.02
CA LEU A 44 7.82 -1.10 0.39
C LEU A 44 9.25 -1.63 0.58
N ARG A 45 10.02 -1.83 -0.51
CA ARG A 45 11.43 -2.26 -0.48
C ARG A 45 11.69 -3.49 0.42
N ASP A 46 10.82 -4.50 0.31
CA ASP A 46 10.89 -5.76 1.07
C ASP A 46 10.77 -5.63 2.61
N ALA A 47 10.44 -4.45 3.12
CA ALA A 47 10.25 -4.24 4.55
C ALA A 47 8.96 -4.89 5.11
N PHE A 48 8.03 -5.25 4.22
CA PHE A 48 6.76 -5.87 4.56
C PHE A 48 6.62 -7.19 3.79
N PRO A 49 6.70 -8.36 4.46
CA PRO A 49 6.41 -9.64 3.81
C PRO A 49 4.97 -9.72 3.30
N ILE A 50 4.75 -10.53 2.27
CA ILE A 50 3.40 -10.80 1.75
C ILE A 50 2.69 -11.75 2.73
N ALA A 51 1.56 -11.30 3.25
CA ALA A 51 0.70 -12.08 4.15
C ALA A 51 -0.40 -12.83 3.39
N ALA A 52 -0.96 -12.22 2.34
CA ALA A 52 -2.02 -12.84 1.53
C ALA A 52 -2.11 -12.26 0.11
N ARG A 53 -2.74 -13.01 -0.80
CA ARG A 53 -3.04 -12.57 -2.18
C ARG A 53 -4.46 -12.99 -2.55
N ARG A 54 -5.21 -12.12 -3.23
CA ARG A 54 -6.59 -12.42 -3.66
C ARG A 54 -7.08 -11.40 -4.68
N ASP A 55 -7.70 -11.84 -5.78
CA ASP A 55 -8.55 -11.03 -6.66
C ASP A 55 -8.00 -9.62 -7.01
N GLY A 56 -6.75 -9.52 -7.44
CA GLY A 56 -6.11 -8.23 -7.77
C GLY A 56 -5.55 -7.45 -6.57
N GLU A 57 -5.57 -8.04 -5.38
CA GLU A 57 -5.01 -7.50 -4.14
C GLU A 57 -3.85 -8.36 -3.63
N VAL A 58 -2.80 -7.70 -3.13
CA VAL A 58 -1.75 -8.32 -2.31
C VAL A 58 -1.66 -7.57 -0.99
N LEU A 59 -1.89 -8.31 0.10
CA LEU A 59 -1.72 -7.84 1.46
C LEU A 59 -0.31 -8.15 1.93
N MET A 60 0.31 -7.13 2.52
CA MET A 60 1.58 -7.20 3.22
C MET A 60 1.38 -6.66 4.63
N ASP A 61 2.09 -7.22 5.59
CA ASP A 61 2.03 -6.73 6.97
C ASP A 61 3.40 -6.76 7.64
N VAL A 62 3.51 -5.99 8.71
CA VAL A 62 4.67 -6.02 9.59
C VAL A 62 4.23 -5.66 11.01
N SER A 63 4.74 -6.45 11.97
CA SER A 63 4.60 -6.17 13.39
C SER A 63 5.92 -5.67 13.95
N THR A 64 5.88 -4.55 14.66
CA THR A 64 7.04 -3.99 15.36
C THR A 64 6.69 -3.72 16.83
N ALA A 65 7.67 -3.35 17.66
CA ALA A 65 7.45 -3.09 19.08
C ALA A 65 6.48 -1.90 19.30
N GLY A 66 5.18 -2.20 19.36
CA GLY A 66 4.10 -1.28 19.73
C GLY A 66 3.19 -0.82 18.59
N LEU A 67 3.40 -1.26 17.35
CA LEU A 67 2.44 -1.06 16.26
C LEU A 67 2.46 -2.23 15.28
N ASP A 68 1.30 -2.51 14.73
CA ASP A 68 1.11 -3.36 13.56
C ASP A 68 0.70 -2.49 12.38
N ALA A 69 1.32 -2.74 11.23
CA ALA A 69 1.03 -2.04 10.00
C ALA A 69 0.69 -3.04 8.90
N TRP A 70 -0.39 -2.75 8.19
CA TRP A 70 -0.84 -3.46 7.01
C TRP A 70 -0.77 -2.54 5.81
N ALA A 71 -0.37 -3.09 4.69
CA ALA A 71 -0.39 -2.41 3.41
C ALA A 71 -0.96 -3.35 2.35
N SER A 72 -1.87 -2.85 1.52
CA SER A 72 -2.37 -3.62 0.38
C SER A 72 -2.13 -2.88 -0.91
N ILE A 73 -1.68 -3.62 -1.92
CA ILE A 73 -1.72 -3.16 -3.30
C ILE A 73 -2.95 -3.76 -3.93
N VAL A 74 -3.86 -2.90 -4.39
CA VAL A 74 -5.02 -3.27 -5.20
C VAL A 74 -4.75 -2.80 -6.62
N VAL A 75 -4.95 -3.68 -7.58
CA VAL A 75 -4.85 -3.37 -9.00
C VAL A 75 -6.19 -3.68 -9.65
N ASP A 76 -6.75 -2.67 -10.33
CA ASP A 76 -7.91 -2.82 -11.19
C ASP A 76 -7.55 -2.52 -12.66
N ASP A 77 -8.56 -2.35 -13.51
CA ASP A 77 -8.40 -2.12 -14.94
C ASP A 77 -7.75 -0.76 -15.28
N THR A 78 -7.81 0.22 -14.39
CA THR A 78 -7.34 1.59 -14.63
C THR A 78 -6.29 2.03 -13.63
N TYR A 79 -6.34 1.56 -12.39
CA TYR A 79 -5.54 2.07 -11.28
C TYR A 79 -4.76 0.98 -10.57
N VAL A 80 -3.60 1.38 -10.07
CA VAL A 80 -2.94 0.75 -8.93
C VAL A 80 -3.17 1.62 -7.71
N ILE A 81 -3.59 0.99 -6.61
CA ILE A 81 -3.94 1.67 -5.36
C ILE A 81 -3.12 1.07 -4.23
N LEU A 82 -2.33 1.90 -3.56
CA LEU A 82 -1.68 1.57 -2.30
C LEU A 82 -2.61 1.96 -1.15
N CYS A 83 -3.02 0.98 -0.37
CA CYS A 83 -3.80 1.14 0.85
C CYS A 83 -2.90 0.90 2.05
N SER A 84 -2.99 1.73 3.08
CA SER A 84 -2.26 1.51 4.34
C SER A 84 -3.22 1.52 5.51
N SER A 85 -2.97 0.69 6.51
CA SER A 85 -3.72 0.69 7.77
C SER A 85 -2.78 0.38 8.94
N VAL A 86 -3.00 1.06 10.06
CA VAL A 86 -2.13 0.92 11.25
C VAL A 86 -2.98 0.75 12.49
N LYS A 87 -2.52 -0.13 13.38
CA LYS A 87 -3.02 -0.28 14.75
C LYS A 87 -1.89 -0.10 15.75
N THR A 88 -2.11 0.76 16.73
CA THR A 88 -1.14 1.05 17.78
C THR A 88 -1.53 0.35 19.08
N HIS A 89 -0.57 -0.34 19.70
CA HIS A 89 -0.80 -1.09 20.94
C HIS A 89 -0.20 -0.42 22.18
N ALA A 90 0.68 0.57 21.98
CA ALA A 90 1.35 1.29 23.06
C ALA A 90 1.15 2.80 22.98
N TRP A 91 0.98 3.44 24.13
CA TRP A 91 0.86 4.90 24.26
C TRP A 91 2.00 5.66 23.55
N ARG A 92 3.25 5.18 23.69
CA ARG A 92 4.42 5.80 23.05
C ARG A 92 4.36 5.70 21.53
N SER A 93 3.94 4.54 21.02
CA SER A 93 3.76 4.30 19.58
C SER A 93 2.61 5.13 19.01
N ARG A 94 1.58 5.43 19.81
CA ARG A 94 0.47 6.32 19.45
C ARG A 94 0.92 7.78 19.31
N LEU A 95 1.81 8.26 20.18
CA LEU A 95 2.44 9.59 20.06
C LEU A 95 3.35 9.69 18.83
N TYR A 96 4.22 8.70 18.62
CA TYR A 96 5.06 8.60 17.43
C TYR A 96 4.22 8.56 16.15
N TRP A 97 3.18 7.73 16.13
CA TRP A 97 2.28 7.63 14.99
C TRP A 97 1.50 8.91 14.73
N GLY A 98 1.18 9.71 15.76
CA GLY A 98 0.57 11.03 15.58
C GLY A 98 1.40 11.97 14.69
N VAL A 99 2.73 11.85 14.71
CA VAL A 99 3.64 12.59 13.82
C VAL A 99 3.70 11.92 12.45
N VAL A 100 3.94 10.60 12.42
CA VAL A 100 4.14 9.87 11.16
C VAL A 100 2.87 9.88 10.31
N LYS A 101 1.67 9.80 10.90
CA LYS A 101 0.38 9.92 10.21
C LYS A 101 0.28 11.17 9.32
N ARG A 102 0.94 12.27 9.68
CA ARG A 102 0.93 13.51 8.86
C ARG A 102 1.86 13.42 7.66
N VAL A 103 2.93 12.65 7.79
CA VAL A 103 3.98 12.49 6.75
C VAL A 103 3.70 11.27 5.87
N HIS A 104 2.99 10.27 6.40
CA HIS A 104 2.70 9.00 5.75
C HIS A 104 2.01 9.15 4.39
N PRO A 105 0.96 9.97 4.20
CA PRO A 105 0.34 10.15 2.90
C PRO A 105 1.31 10.65 1.83
N PHE A 106 2.26 11.51 2.23
CA PHE A 106 3.28 12.03 1.34
C PHE A 106 4.34 10.96 1.01
N MET A 107 4.79 10.20 2.01
CA MET A 107 5.72 9.10 1.81
C MET A 107 5.13 7.99 0.93
N ALA A 108 3.91 7.52 1.24
CA ALA A 108 3.20 6.52 0.47
C ALA A 108 3.03 6.94 -1.00
N ARG A 109 2.63 8.20 -1.22
CA ARG A 109 2.59 8.81 -2.57
C ARG A 109 3.94 8.78 -3.28
N LEU A 110 5.02 9.19 -2.60
CA LEU A 110 6.35 9.21 -3.19
C LEU A 110 6.85 7.81 -3.53
N MET A 111 6.62 6.84 -2.64
CA MET A 111 7.01 5.45 -2.86
C MET A 111 6.26 4.86 -4.06
N LEU A 112 4.92 5.00 -4.10
CA LEU A 112 4.14 4.52 -5.24
C LEU A 112 4.55 5.21 -6.54
N ALA A 113 4.76 6.52 -6.53
CA ALA A 113 5.21 7.26 -7.72
C ALA A 113 6.61 6.88 -8.19
N ARG A 114 7.49 6.39 -7.31
CA ARG A 114 8.81 5.88 -7.69
C ARG A 114 8.67 4.49 -8.33
N THR A 115 7.94 3.59 -7.69
CA THR A 115 7.69 2.24 -8.25
C THR A 115 6.98 2.30 -9.59
N HIS A 116 5.97 3.15 -9.70
CA HIS A 116 5.25 3.41 -10.95
C HIS A 116 6.20 3.81 -12.09
N ARG A 117 7.06 4.81 -11.84
CA ARG A 117 8.05 5.26 -12.84
C ARG A 117 9.02 4.14 -13.24
N ASN A 118 9.48 3.35 -12.29
CA ASN A 118 10.40 2.25 -12.57
C ASN A 118 9.73 1.17 -13.44
N LEU A 119 8.47 0.82 -13.13
CA LEU A 119 7.71 -0.17 -13.88
C LEU A 119 7.29 0.33 -15.27
N ASP A 120 6.92 1.60 -15.43
CA ASP A 120 6.63 2.21 -16.73
C ASP A 120 7.88 2.20 -17.61
N HIS A 121 9.03 2.54 -17.03
CA HIS A 121 10.31 2.49 -17.74
C HIS A 121 10.69 1.06 -18.15
N ALA A 122 10.44 0.07 -17.31
CA ALA A 122 10.67 -1.33 -17.63
C ALA A 122 9.73 -1.82 -18.74
N ALA A 123 8.44 -1.50 -18.66
CA ALA A 123 7.45 -1.89 -19.66
C ALA A 123 7.78 -1.35 -21.06
N ARG A 124 8.21 -0.09 -21.15
CA ARG A 124 8.64 0.55 -22.41
C ARG A 124 9.89 -0.04 -23.04
N LYS A 125 10.73 -0.74 -22.27
CA LYS A 125 11.92 -1.42 -22.79
C LYS A 125 11.60 -2.79 -23.37
N THR A 126 10.44 -3.36 -23.03
CA THR A 126 10.05 -4.73 -23.40
C THR A 126 9.01 -4.76 -24.53
N GLY A 127 8.34 -3.64 -24.81
CA GLY A 127 7.44 -3.47 -25.96
C GLY A 127 8.13 -2.77 -27.13
#